data_AF-A0A2V5RUT3-F1
#
_entry.id   AF-A0A2V5RUT3-F1
#
_cell.length_a   1.000
_cell.length_b   1.000
_cell.length_c   1.000
_cell.angle_alpha   90.00
_cell.angle_beta   90.00
_cell.angle_gamma   90.00
#
_symmetry.space_group_name_H-M   'P 1'
#
loop_
_entity.id
_entity.type
_entity.pdbx_description
1 polymer ?
#
loop_
_entity_poly.entity_id
_entity_poly.type
_entity_poly.pdbx_seq_one_letter_code
_entity_poly.pdbx_strand_id
1 'polypeptide(L)'
;MQTSRNIHISIRDQKLTLKDGDTPIRSYSVSTSRFGIGTAMGSMKTPTGRFRLAEKIGGDTPSGTVFRSRVALKPVDPVPPTEDLVMSRILWLDGLDEQNANTRDRFIY
;
A
#
# COMPACT_ATOMS: atom_id res chain seq x y z
N MET A 1 10.39 21.71 11.94
CA MET A 1 11.12 20.42 12.01
C MET A 1 10.49 19.49 10.99
N GLN A 2 11.22 19.14 9.93
CA GLN A 2 10.74 18.19 8.91
C GLN A 2 10.74 16.80 9.56
N THR A 3 9.57 16.16 9.65
CA THR A 3 9.47 14.82 10.26
C THR A 3 10.01 13.78 9.28
N SER A 4 11.10 13.11 9.63
CA SER A 4 11.72 12.04 8.82
C SER A 4 11.01 10.70 9.00
N ARG A 5 9.67 10.72 8.93
CA ARG A 5 8.87 9.51 9.10
C ARG A 5 8.92 8.66 7.85
N ASN A 6 9.25 7.39 8.03
CA ASN A 6 9.29 6.40 6.95
C ASN A 6 8.64 5.10 7.37
N ILE A 7 8.20 4.34 6.38
CA ILE A 7 7.63 3.01 6.56
C ILE A 7 8.66 2.02 6.00
N HIS A 8 9.04 1.07 6.85
CA HIS A 8 9.86 -0.08 6.44
C HIS A 8 8.99 -1.34 6.41
N ILE A 9 8.99 -2.05 5.30
CA ILE A 9 8.25 -3.32 5.15
C ILE A 9 9.26 -4.45 4.99
N SER A 10 9.25 -5.39 5.92
CA SER A 10 9.97 -6.66 5.80
C SER A 10 9.02 -7.70 5.20
N ILE A 11 9.31 -8.12 3.97
CA ILE A 11 8.57 -9.20 3.29
C ILE A 11 8.81 -10.54 4.00
N ARG A 12 10.05 -10.80 4.44
CA ARG A 12 10.39 -12.04 5.14
C ARG A 12 9.59 -12.19 6.43
N ASP A 13 9.50 -11.10 7.19
CA ASP A 13 8.85 -11.13 8.51
C ASP A 13 7.36 -10.78 8.45
N GLN A 14 6.83 -10.48 7.26
CA GLN A 14 5.45 -10.02 7.06
C GLN A 14 5.09 -8.89 8.03
N LYS A 15 5.97 -7.88 8.10
CA LYS A 15 5.92 -6.83 9.11
C LYS A 15 6.15 -5.45 8.52
N LEU A 16 5.29 -4.51 8.89
CA LEU A 16 5.46 -3.10 8.66
C LEU A 16 5.95 -2.44 9.94
N THR A 17 6.96 -1.58 9.85
CA THR A 17 7.44 -0.74 10.94
C THR A 17 7.41 0.72 10.52
N LEU A 18 6.66 1.53 11.26
CA LEU A 18 6.70 2.99 11.15
C LEU A 18 7.86 3.50 11.99
N LYS A 19 8.75 4.29 11.38
CA LYS A 19 9.92 4.88 12.04
C LYS A 19 9.87 6.41 12.03
N ASP A 20 10.48 7.04 13.02
CA ASP A 20 10.89 8.45 13.00
C ASP A 20 12.42 8.48 12.93
N GLY A 21 12.98 8.78 11.75
CA GLY A 21 14.38 8.48 11.47
C GLY A 21 14.65 6.98 11.58
N ASP A 22 15.56 6.59 12.46
CA ASP A 22 15.90 5.20 12.73
C ASP A 22 15.10 4.56 13.88
N THR A 23 14.36 5.36 14.63
CA THR A 23 13.63 4.91 15.82
C THR A 23 12.29 4.29 15.42
N PRO A 24 12.03 3.00 15.73
CA PRO A 24 10.72 2.38 15.53
C PRO A 24 9.67 3.01 16.46
N ILE A 25 8.54 3.46 15.89
CA ILE A 25 7.42 4.03 16.63
C ILE A 25 6.34 2.96 16.87
N ARG A 26 5.99 2.23 15.81
CA ARG A 26 4.96 1.17 15.82
C ARG A 26 5.27 0.11 14.80
N SER A 27 4.76 -1.09 15.04
CA SER A 27 4.80 -2.20 14.08
C SER A 27 3.44 -2.86 13.93
N TYR A 28 3.19 -3.39 12.74
CA TYR A 28 1.96 -4.09 12.38
C TYR A 28 2.33 -5.34 11.59
N SER A 29 1.56 -6.42 11.78
CA SER A 29 1.57 -7.52 10.83
C SER A 29 0.99 -7.03 9.50
N VAL A 30 1.54 -7.55 8.41
CA VAL A 30 1.03 -7.29 7.06
C VAL A 30 0.97 -8.61 6.28
N SER A 31 0.40 -8.54 5.09
CA SER A 31 0.45 -9.64 4.13
C SER A 31 0.93 -9.09 2.79
N THR A 32 2.01 -9.64 2.26
CA THR A 32 2.51 -9.32 0.92
C THR A 32 2.09 -10.39 -0.07
N SER A 33 2.36 -10.16 -1.35
CA SER A 33 1.93 -11.09 -2.39
C SER A 33 2.49 -12.49 -2.18
N ARG A 34 1.60 -13.50 -2.30
CA ARG A 34 1.99 -14.92 -2.33
C ARG A 34 2.90 -15.28 -3.51
N PHE A 35 2.92 -14.45 -4.57
CA PHE A 35 3.74 -14.67 -5.76
C PHE A 35 5.20 -14.22 -5.58
N GLY A 36 5.55 -13.74 -4.38
CA GLY A 36 6.89 -13.33 -4.02
C GLY A 36 7.27 -11.96 -4.57
N ILE A 37 8.56 -11.75 -4.78
CA ILE A 37 9.15 -10.46 -5.15
C ILE A 37 9.31 -10.34 -6.68
N GLY A 38 9.01 -9.16 -7.23
CA GLY A 38 9.29 -8.86 -8.62
C GLY A 38 8.57 -7.63 -9.16
N THR A 39 9.03 -7.16 -10.32
CA THR A 39 8.57 -5.91 -10.95
C THR A 39 7.97 -6.10 -12.34
N ALA A 40 7.80 -7.34 -12.82
CA ALA A 40 7.16 -7.59 -14.11
C ALA A 40 5.67 -7.17 -14.11
N MET A 41 5.21 -6.57 -15.22
CA MET A 41 3.80 -6.22 -15.44
C MET A 41 2.91 -7.47 -15.32
N GLY A 42 1.74 -7.34 -14.69
CA GLY A 42 0.79 -8.44 -14.50
C GLY A 42 1.24 -9.58 -13.58
N SER A 43 2.47 -9.55 -13.05
CA SER A 43 3.01 -10.65 -12.23
C SER A 43 2.37 -10.79 -10.85
N MET A 44 1.62 -9.77 -10.41
CA MET A 44 1.04 -9.68 -9.06
C MET A 44 2.07 -9.78 -7.92
N LYS A 45 3.37 -9.71 -8.21
CA LYS A 45 4.46 -9.77 -7.23
C LYS A 45 4.67 -8.44 -6.52
N THR A 46 5.14 -8.50 -5.28
CA THR A 46 5.50 -7.32 -4.49
C THR A 46 6.83 -6.75 -4.98
N PRO A 47 6.89 -5.49 -5.48
CA PRO A 47 8.17 -4.86 -5.80
C PRO A 47 8.95 -4.51 -4.52
N THR A 48 10.26 -4.41 -4.62
CA THR A 48 11.14 -3.93 -3.54
C THR A 48 11.88 -2.66 -3.96
N GLY A 49 12.50 -1.99 -3.00
CA GLY A 49 13.23 -0.74 -3.19
C GLY A 49 12.59 0.41 -2.44
N ARG A 50 12.98 1.63 -2.81
CA ARG A 50 12.44 2.87 -2.29
C ARG A 50 11.20 3.26 -3.06
N PHE A 51 10.22 3.74 -2.31
CA PHE A 51 8.95 4.21 -2.82
C PHE A 51 8.61 5.55 -2.18
N ARG A 52 7.76 6.32 -2.84
CA ARG A 52 7.04 7.43 -2.20
C ARG A 52 5.55 7.22 -2.33
N LEU A 53 4.81 7.76 -1.37
CA LEU A 53 3.37 7.94 -1.50
C LEU A 53 3.12 8.98 -2.60
N ALA A 54 2.62 8.55 -3.73
CA ALA A 54 2.23 9.45 -4.82
C ALA A 54 0.83 10.02 -4.56
N GLU A 55 -0.07 9.20 -4.02
CA GLU A 55 -1.45 9.58 -3.79
C GLU A 55 -2.04 8.83 -2.59
N LYS A 56 -2.88 9.52 -1.81
CA LYS A 56 -3.67 8.92 -0.73
C LYS A 56 -5.14 9.07 -1.06
N ILE A 57 -5.79 7.96 -1.38
CA ILE A 57 -7.21 7.94 -1.71
C ILE A 57 -7.99 7.54 -0.45
N GLY A 58 -9.11 8.24 -0.23
CA GLY A 58 -9.96 8.02 0.94
C GLY A 58 -9.54 8.83 2.17
N GLY A 59 -8.58 9.77 2.08
CA GLY A 59 -8.03 10.52 3.21
C GLY A 59 -9.07 11.04 4.20
N ASP A 60 -10.19 11.54 3.67
CA ASP A 60 -11.28 12.18 4.40
C ASP A 60 -12.53 11.28 4.55
N THR A 61 -12.46 10.02 4.13
CA THR A 61 -13.59 9.08 4.29
C THR A 61 -13.59 8.45 5.69
N PRO A 62 -14.74 8.02 6.20
CA PRO A 62 -14.80 7.26 7.45
C PRO A 62 -13.90 6.02 7.45
N SER A 63 -13.52 5.56 8.65
CA SER A 63 -12.86 4.26 8.80
C SER A 63 -13.80 3.15 8.32
N GLY A 64 -13.26 2.15 7.65
CA GLY A 64 -14.06 1.04 7.12
C GLY A 64 -14.83 1.34 5.83
N THR A 65 -14.67 2.53 5.24
CA THR A 65 -15.16 2.78 3.87
C THR A 65 -14.55 1.75 2.92
N VAL A 66 -15.40 1.07 2.15
CA VAL A 66 -15.01 0.11 1.11
C VAL A 66 -14.79 0.85 -0.20
N PHE A 67 -13.75 0.49 -0.93
CA PHE A 67 -13.42 1.05 -2.24
C PHE A 67 -13.54 -0.01 -3.34
N ARG A 68 -14.13 0.37 -4.47
CA ARG A 68 -14.11 -0.41 -5.71
C ARG A 68 -13.48 0.42 -6.81
N SER A 69 -12.45 -0.11 -7.46
CA SER A 69 -11.68 0.63 -8.48
C SER A 69 -11.21 2.00 -8.00
N ARG A 70 -10.81 2.11 -6.72
CA ARG A 70 -10.39 3.34 -6.03
C ARG A 70 -11.49 4.38 -5.78
N VAL A 71 -12.75 4.04 -6.02
CA VAL A 71 -13.90 4.89 -5.71
C VAL A 71 -14.58 4.37 -4.45
N ALA A 72 -14.86 5.25 -3.49
CA ALA A 72 -15.59 4.90 -2.27
C ALA A 72 -17.01 4.43 -2.63
N LEU A 73 -17.41 3.29 -2.09
CA LEU A 73 -18.80 2.83 -2.18
C LEU A 73 -19.70 3.75 -1.36
N LYS A 74 -20.87 4.04 -1.90
CA LYS A 74 -21.94 4.75 -1.21
C LYS A 74 -22.72 3.76 -0.34
N PRO A 75 -23.44 4.23 0.69
CA PRO A 75 -24.24 3.36 1.56
C PRO A 75 -25.28 2.49 0.83
N VAL A 76 -25.74 2.92 -0.34
CA VAL A 76 -26.72 2.21 -1.18
C VAL A 76 -26.07 1.20 -2.13
N ASP A 77 -24.76 1.26 -2.32
CA ASP A 77 -24.08 0.36 -3.24
C ASP A 77 -23.92 -1.02 -2.61
N PRO A 78 -24.17 -2.12 -3.37
CA PRO A 78 -23.95 -3.45 -2.85
C PRO A 78 -22.46 -3.67 -2.59
N VAL A 79 -22.14 -4.22 -1.42
CA VAL A 79 -20.77 -4.62 -1.09
C VAL A 79 -20.36 -5.78 -2.01
N PRO A 80 -19.17 -5.74 -2.63
CA PRO A 80 -18.67 -6.83 -3.46
C PRO A 80 -18.68 -8.17 -2.69
N PRO A 81 -19.09 -9.28 -3.32
CA PRO A 81 -19.14 -10.60 -2.69
C PRO A 81 -17.72 -11.21 -2.60
N THR A 82 -16.85 -10.59 -1.81
CA THR A 82 -15.46 -11.01 -1.58
C THR A 82 -15.06 -10.69 -0.15
N GLU A 83 -14.14 -11.49 0.39
CA GLU A 83 -13.53 -11.25 1.70
C GLU A 83 -12.35 -10.26 1.62
N ASP A 84 -11.80 -10.03 0.42
CA ASP A 84 -10.65 -9.15 0.19
C ASP A 84 -11.08 -7.73 -0.19
N LEU A 85 -11.80 -7.08 0.73
CA LEU A 85 -12.26 -5.72 0.55
C LEU A 85 -11.11 -4.72 0.72
N VAL A 86 -10.95 -3.82 -0.25
CA VAL A 86 -10.05 -2.67 -0.09
C VAL A 86 -10.76 -1.63 0.78
N MET A 87 -10.25 -1.39 1.99
CA MET A 87 -10.92 -0.57 3.00
C MET A 87 -10.04 0.56 3.51
N SER A 88 -10.70 1.56 4.11
CA SER A 88 -10.09 2.70 4.79
C SER A 88 -9.29 3.61 3.87
N ARG A 89 -8.12 3.22 3.37
CA ARG A 89 -7.23 4.08 2.57
C ARG A 89 -6.49 3.26 1.51
N ILE A 90 -6.23 3.88 0.37
CA ILE A 90 -5.36 3.34 -0.69
C ILE A 90 -4.16 4.27 -0.81
N LEU A 91 -2.95 3.72 -0.71
CA LEU A 91 -1.69 4.48 -0.69
C LEU A 91 -0.93 4.22 -1.98
N TRP A 92 -1.33 4.85 -3.08
CA TRP A 92 -0.75 4.58 -4.39
C TRP A 92 0.71 5.06 -4.44
N LEU A 93 1.61 4.18 -4.88
CA LEU A 93 3.04 4.37 -4.79
C LEU A 93 3.69 4.72 -6.14
N ASP A 94 4.71 5.58 -6.09
CA ASP A 94 5.73 5.69 -7.14
C ASP A 94 6.99 4.92 -6.71
N GLY A 95 7.65 4.30 -7.69
CA GLY A 95 8.98 3.74 -7.52
C GLY A 95 10.05 4.82 -7.64
N LEU A 96 11.06 4.77 -6.79
CA LEU A 96 12.17 5.72 -6.77
C LEU A 96 13.50 5.11 -7.21
N ASP A 97 13.54 3.79 -7.42
CA ASP A 97 14.71 3.06 -7.89
C ASP A 97 14.46 2.55 -9.31
N GLU A 98 15.50 2.45 -10.13
CA GLU A 98 15.36 2.01 -11.54
C GLU A 98 14.60 0.68 -11.66
N GLN A 99 14.91 -0.28 -10.79
CA GLN A 99 14.28 -1.60 -10.78
C GLN A 99 12.76 -1.57 -10.51
N ASN A 100 12.25 -0.52 -9.86
CA ASN A 100 10.84 -0.38 -9.48
C ASN A 100 10.16 0.83 -10.12
N ALA A 101 10.79 1.47 -11.12
CA ALA A 101 10.27 2.67 -11.78
C ALA A 101 8.84 2.49 -12.35
N ASN A 102 8.45 1.28 -12.73
CA ASN A 102 7.12 0.95 -13.24
C ASN A 102 6.03 0.72 -12.16
N THR A 103 6.32 1.02 -10.88
CA THR A 103 5.41 0.73 -9.76
C THR A 103 4.03 1.37 -9.93
N ARG A 104 3.96 2.61 -10.42
CA ARG A 104 2.69 3.30 -10.60
C ARG A 104 1.87 2.68 -11.73
N ASP A 105 2.50 2.34 -12.86
CA ASP A 105 1.86 1.67 -14.00
C ASP A 105 1.35 0.26 -13.64
N ARG A 106 1.99 -0.38 -12.65
CA ARG A 106 1.57 -1.66 -12.08
C ARG A 106 0.45 -1.56 -11.06
N PHE A 107 -0.08 -0.37 -10.80
CA PHE A 107 -1.17 -0.15 -9.86
C PHE A 107 -0.86 -0.63 -8.44
N ILE A 108 0.39 -0.50 -7.97
CA ILE A 108 0.80 -0.90 -6.62
C ILE A 108 0.40 0.17 -5.61
N TYR A 109 -0.37 -0.20 -4.59
CA TYR A 109 -0.91 0.71 -3.57
C TYR A 109 -0.93 0.11 -2.16
#